data_AF-A0A355CBW1-F1
#
_entry.id   AF-A0A355CBW1-F1
#
_cell.length_a   1.000
_cell.length_b   1.000
_cell.length_c   1.000
_cell.angle_alpha   90.00
_cell.angle_beta   90.00
_cell.angle_gamma   90.00
#
_symmetry.space_group_name_H-M   'P 1'
#
loop_
_entity.id
_entity.type
_entity.pdbx_description
1 polymer ?
#
loop_
_entity_poly.entity_id
_entity_poly.type
_entity_poly.pdbx_seq_one_letter_code
_entity_poly.pdbx_strand_id
1 'polypeptide(L)'
;WQSHGWYYEQKLGRWEWQRARIFQTVEDLYTQSYVLPFLVPMLENAGANVLLPRERDYNKQEVIIDNDGSKRGSTYRETNGKETWRNSDSAGFANLREIWLDGENPFRMGTARQTKTVSRGEESIATWTPDIPEKGRYAVFVSYQTVKNSSNDALYSIYHAGGKTDFRVNQQMGGGTWIFLGNFDFEEGTSHRITLSNRSKRTGKIVTADAVKIGGGMGNIARMPNPGGFETENTKSAEEQTQKEMLASKINYSPEISGYPRYAEGARYWMQWAGVPDTIYNRTEGKNDYTDDYASRGVWVNWLAGGSSVL
;
A
#
# COMPACT_ATOMS: atom_id res chain seq x y z
N TRP A 1 -15.84 6.53 -3.95
CA TRP A 1 -14.84 5.47 -4.20
C TRP A 1 -14.40 5.54 -5.64
N GLN A 2 -13.13 5.24 -5.89
CA GLN A 2 -12.62 5.03 -7.25
C GLN A 2 -13.34 3.79 -7.82
N SER A 3 -13.70 3.76 -9.11
CA SER A 3 -14.56 2.73 -9.76
C SER A 3 -14.00 1.28 -9.63
N HIS A 4 -14.50 0.30 -10.39
CA HIS A 4 -14.08 -1.11 -10.30
C HIS A 4 -12.59 -1.30 -10.59
N GLY A 5 -12.09 -0.74 -11.69
CA GLY A 5 -10.70 -0.94 -12.12
C GLY A 5 -10.49 -2.25 -12.90
N TRP A 6 -9.26 -2.50 -13.31
CA TRP A 6 -8.86 -3.70 -14.06
C TRP A 6 -8.79 -4.91 -13.12
N TYR A 7 -9.47 -5.99 -13.48
CA TYR A 7 -9.58 -7.19 -12.63
C TYR A 7 -9.38 -8.48 -13.41
N TYR A 8 -9.20 -9.58 -12.70
CA TYR A 8 -9.01 -10.91 -13.28
C TYR A 8 -10.35 -11.66 -13.37
N GLU A 9 -10.80 -11.97 -14.59
CA GLU A 9 -12.00 -12.75 -14.85
C GLU A 9 -11.66 -14.24 -14.94
N GLN A 10 -11.99 -14.98 -13.87
CA GLN A 10 -11.59 -16.38 -13.73
C GLN A 10 -12.20 -17.31 -14.79
N LYS A 11 -13.43 -17.04 -15.26
CA LYS A 11 -14.08 -17.86 -16.30
C LYS A 11 -13.35 -17.81 -17.63
N LEU A 12 -12.82 -16.63 -17.95
CA LEU A 12 -12.12 -16.37 -19.20
C LEU A 12 -10.60 -16.55 -19.06
N GLY A 13 -10.11 -16.70 -17.82
CA GLY A 13 -8.69 -16.87 -17.52
C GLY A 13 -7.84 -15.71 -18.00
N ARG A 14 -8.34 -14.48 -17.86
CA ARG A 14 -7.66 -13.27 -18.32
C ARG A 14 -7.99 -12.06 -17.46
N TRP A 15 -7.15 -11.05 -17.56
CA TRP A 15 -7.47 -9.71 -17.07
C TRP A 15 -8.41 -8.94 -18.01
N GLU A 16 -9.41 -8.25 -17.46
CA GLU A 16 -10.32 -7.41 -18.23
C GLU A 16 -10.92 -6.21 -17.48
N TRP A 17 -11.57 -5.33 -18.24
CA TRP A 17 -12.41 -4.25 -17.71
C TRP A 17 -13.80 -4.84 -17.49
N GLN A 18 -14.48 -4.43 -16.42
CA GLN A 18 -15.87 -4.81 -16.20
C GLN A 18 -16.76 -4.25 -17.31
N ARG A 19 -16.46 -3.02 -17.75
CA ARG A 19 -17.21 -2.35 -18.81
C ARG A 19 -16.46 -2.41 -20.13
N ALA A 20 -17.22 -2.62 -21.20
CA ALA A 20 -16.68 -2.59 -22.55
C ALA A 20 -16.05 -1.22 -22.86
N ARG A 21 -15.01 -1.21 -23.70
CA ARG A 21 -14.46 0.04 -24.21
C ARG A 21 -15.44 0.66 -25.20
N ILE A 22 -15.90 1.87 -24.93
CA ILE A 22 -16.89 2.58 -25.75
C ILE A 22 -16.27 3.93 -26.14
N PHE A 23 -16.24 4.25 -27.45
CA PHE A 23 -15.66 5.49 -27.98
C PHE A 23 -14.26 5.83 -27.43
N GLN A 24 -13.37 4.82 -27.35
CA GLN A 24 -12.02 4.94 -26.79
C GLN A 24 -11.97 5.31 -25.29
N THR A 25 -13.10 5.24 -24.58
CA THR A 25 -13.17 5.45 -23.12
C THR A 25 -13.25 4.13 -22.36
N VAL A 26 -12.76 4.17 -21.11
CA VAL A 26 -12.88 3.08 -20.13
C VAL A 26 -13.65 3.63 -18.93
N GLU A 27 -14.92 3.25 -18.79
CA GLU A 27 -15.79 3.70 -17.68
C GLU A 27 -15.18 3.36 -16.31
N ASP A 28 -14.51 2.21 -16.20
CA ASP A 28 -13.86 1.74 -14.97
C ASP A 28 -12.70 2.63 -14.49
N LEU A 29 -12.22 3.55 -15.33
CA LEU A 29 -11.25 4.59 -14.96
C LEU A 29 -11.86 5.99 -14.94
N TYR A 30 -13.08 6.17 -15.47
CA TYR A 30 -13.69 7.48 -15.63
C TYR A 30 -13.87 8.19 -14.28
N THR A 31 -14.48 7.52 -13.29
CA THR A 31 -14.64 8.10 -11.95
C THR A 31 -13.31 8.45 -11.30
N GLN A 32 -12.30 7.61 -11.52
CA GLN A 32 -10.97 7.82 -10.95
C GLN A 32 -10.29 9.08 -11.53
N SER A 33 -10.50 9.35 -12.82
CA SER A 33 -9.90 10.49 -13.54
C SER A 33 -10.23 11.86 -12.95
N TYR A 34 -11.31 11.99 -12.18
CA TYR A 34 -11.62 13.21 -11.44
C TYR A 34 -11.59 13.06 -9.92
N VAL A 35 -11.75 11.84 -9.39
CA VAL A 35 -11.63 11.60 -7.94
C VAL A 35 -10.22 11.87 -7.45
N LEU A 36 -9.20 11.28 -8.07
CA LEU A 36 -7.82 11.41 -7.59
C LEU A 36 -7.22 12.81 -7.79
N PRO A 37 -7.32 13.47 -8.96
CA PRO A 37 -6.68 14.77 -9.15
C PRO A 37 -7.48 15.96 -8.59
N PHE A 38 -8.80 15.83 -8.35
CA PHE A 38 -9.63 16.96 -7.91
C PHE A 38 -10.33 16.70 -6.57
N LEU A 39 -11.17 15.66 -6.48
CA LEU A 39 -12.00 15.47 -5.28
C LEU A 39 -11.16 15.15 -4.04
N VAL A 40 -10.18 14.26 -4.16
CA VAL A 40 -9.31 13.87 -3.04
C VAL A 40 -8.53 15.08 -2.51
N PRO A 41 -7.80 15.86 -3.34
CA PRO A 41 -7.15 17.09 -2.89
C PRO A 41 -8.12 18.11 -2.30
N MET A 42 -9.33 18.26 -2.86
CA MET A 42 -10.34 19.18 -2.33
C MET A 42 -10.74 18.81 -0.90
N LEU A 43 -10.98 17.52 -0.64
CA LEU A 43 -11.35 17.01 0.67
C LEU A 43 -10.19 17.10 1.66
N GLU A 44 -8.98 16.71 1.26
CA GLU A 44 -7.77 16.80 2.08
C GLU A 44 -7.48 18.27 2.47
N ASN A 45 -7.60 19.21 1.53
CA ASN A 45 -7.44 20.64 1.78
C ASN A 45 -8.56 21.22 2.67
N ALA A 46 -9.73 20.59 2.70
CA ALA A 46 -10.81 20.92 3.63
C ALA A 46 -10.60 20.31 5.03
N GLY A 47 -9.50 19.59 5.26
CA GLY A 47 -9.14 18.97 6.54
C GLY A 47 -9.63 17.53 6.72
N ALA A 48 -10.16 16.89 5.68
CA ALA A 48 -10.59 15.50 5.76
C ALA A 48 -9.40 14.53 5.62
N ASN A 49 -9.44 13.42 6.38
CA ASN A 49 -8.60 12.26 6.11
C ASN A 49 -9.25 11.40 5.04
N VAL A 50 -8.64 11.30 3.86
CA VAL A 50 -9.22 10.55 2.73
C VAL A 50 -8.52 9.20 2.58
N LEU A 51 -9.25 8.13 2.89
CA LEU A 51 -8.77 6.76 2.75
C LEU A 51 -9.16 6.19 1.38
N LEU A 52 -8.19 5.60 0.68
CA LEU A 52 -8.37 5.05 -0.67
C LEU A 52 -7.95 3.57 -0.70
N PRO A 53 -8.82 2.65 -1.14
CA PRO A 53 -8.52 1.21 -1.18
C PRO A 53 -7.74 0.80 -2.44
N ARG A 54 -7.24 1.77 -3.21
CA ARG A 54 -6.55 1.61 -4.49
C ARG A 54 -5.37 2.57 -4.50
N GLU A 55 -4.33 2.23 -5.24
CA GLU A 55 -3.17 3.09 -5.44
C GLU A 55 -3.62 4.47 -5.97
N ARG A 56 -3.07 5.52 -5.38
CA ARG A 56 -3.45 6.91 -5.64
C ARG A 56 -2.49 7.65 -6.57
N ASP A 57 -1.28 7.13 -6.77
CA ASP A 57 -0.28 7.74 -7.63
C ASP A 57 -0.35 7.19 -9.06
N TYR A 58 -0.47 8.10 -10.02
CA TYR A 58 -0.47 7.81 -11.45
C TYR A 58 0.91 7.45 -12.01
N ASN A 59 1.97 7.73 -11.25
CA ASN A 59 3.33 7.47 -11.68
C ASN A 59 3.61 5.96 -11.74
N LYS A 60 4.08 5.50 -12.91
CA LYS A 60 4.42 4.10 -13.17
C LYS A 60 5.75 3.69 -12.54
N GLN A 61 6.57 4.66 -12.15
CA GLN A 61 7.80 4.40 -11.44
C GLN A 61 7.48 4.10 -9.97
N GLU A 62 8.27 3.21 -9.39
CA GLU A 62 8.24 2.88 -7.97
C GLU A 62 9.67 2.73 -7.48
N VAL A 63 9.97 3.39 -6.37
CA VAL A 63 11.22 3.25 -5.63
C VAL A 63 10.86 2.77 -4.22
N ILE A 64 11.39 1.62 -3.84
CA ILE A 64 11.23 1.05 -2.51
C ILE A 64 12.60 1.02 -1.85
N ILE A 65 12.67 1.62 -0.66
CA ILE A 65 13.85 1.67 0.17
C ILE A 65 13.49 0.99 1.49
N ASP A 66 14.22 -0.06 1.83
CA ASP A 66 13.91 -0.97 2.92
C ASP A 66 15.22 -1.41 3.61
N ASN A 67 15.13 -1.68 4.92
CA ASN A 67 16.24 -2.17 5.73
C ASN A 67 16.69 -3.59 5.35
N ASP A 68 15.80 -4.42 4.79
CA ASP A 68 16.15 -5.78 4.34
C ASP A 68 16.80 -5.81 2.96
N GLY A 69 16.78 -4.70 2.24
CA GLY A 69 17.40 -4.58 0.93
C GLY A 69 16.77 -3.48 0.10
N SER A 70 17.60 -2.67 -0.54
CA SER A 70 17.15 -1.60 -1.44
C SER A 70 17.68 -1.83 -2.84
N LYS A 71 16.88 -1.50 -3.86
CA LYS A 71 17.26 -1.64 -5.28
C LYS A 71 17.74 -0.30 -5.85
N ARG A 72 18.33 -0.36 -7.05
CA ARG A 72 18.68 0.82 -7.89
C ARG A 72 19.47 1.88 -7.13
N GLY A 73 20.56 1.54 -6.45
CA GLY A 73 21.40 2.55 -5.76
C GLY A 73 20.74 3.27 -4.55
N SER A 74 19.47 3.02 -4.25
CA SER A 74 18.80 3.53 -3.06
C SER A 74 19.39 2.91 -1.80
N THR A 75 19.42 3.64 -0.69
CA THR A 75 20.08 3.18 0.54
C THR A 75 19.27 3.46 1.79
N TYR A 76 19.30 2.51 2.72
CA TYR A 76 18.85 2.66 4.10
C TYR A 76 20.06 2.78 5.03
N ARG A 77 20.03 3.71 5.98
CA ARG A 77 21.06 3.89 7.02
C ARG A 77 20.48 4.29 8.36
N GLU A 78 21.10 3.83 9.43
CA GLU A 78 20.77 4.19 10.81
C GLU A 78 21.92 4.96 11.45
N THR A 79 21.59 5.97 12.25
CA THR A 79 22.53 6.66 13.13
C THR A 79 21.99 6.58 14.55
N ASN A 80 22.84 6.13 15.48
CA ASN A 80 22.48 6.01 16.89
C ASN A 80 22.87 7.30 17.62
N GLY A 81 21.89 7.91 18.29
CA GLY A 81 22.12 8.93 19.30
C GLY A 81 22.14 8.31 20.69
N LYS A 82 21.32 8.85 21.59
CA LYS A 82 21.20 8.35 22.97
C LYS A 82 20.67 6.92 23.08
N GLU A 83 19.75 6.54 22.20
CA GLU A 83 19.16 5.20 22.15
C GLU A 83 19.64 4.47 20.89
N THR A 84 19.73 3.15 20.91
CA THR A 84 20.22 2.39 19.75
C THR A 84 19.06 1.82 18.94
N TRP A 85 19.24 1.77 17.62
CA TRP A 85 18.39 0.99 16.74
C TRP A 85 18.69 -0.50 16.90
N ARG A 86 17.65 -1.32 16.85
CA ARG A 86 17.71 -2.78 16.93
C ARG A 86 16.57 -3.40 16.14
N ASN A 87 16.65 -4.70 15.89
CA ASN A 87 15.53 -5.43 15.29
C ASN A 87 14.28 -5.36 16.19
N SER A 88 13.14 -5.24 15.53
CA SER A 88 11.82 -5.49 16.10
C SER A 88 11.56 -6.99 16.18
N ASP A 89 10.69 -7.40 17.09
CA ASP A 89 10.23 -8.80 17.19
C ASP A 89 9.06 -9.08 16.20
N SER A 90 8.55 -8.04 15.55
CA SER A 90 7.46 -8.14 14.56
C SER A 90 8.02 -8.18 13.14
N ALA A 91 7.40 -9.01 12.28
CA ALA A 91 7.72 -9.06 10.86
C ALA A 91 7.49 -7.69 10.19
N GLY A 92 8.36 -7.36 9.25
CA GLY A 92 8.31 -6.16 8.43
C GLY A 92 7.98 -6.44 6.97
N PHE A 93 7.96 -5.37 6.18
CA PHE A 93 7.89 -5.45 4.73
C PHE A 93 9.20 -5.99 4.14
N ALA A 94 9.11 -6.80 3.10
CA ALA A 94 10.25 -7.06 2.21
C ALA A 94 9.80 -7.30 0.77
N ASN A 95 10.38 -6.57 -0.19
CA ASN A 95 10.09 -6.73 -1.61
C ASN A 95 10.99 -7.78 -2.27
N LEU A 96 10.85 -9.03 -1.84
CA LEU A 96 11.73 -10.14 -2.26
C LEU A 96 11.43 -10.69 -3.65
N ARG A 97 10.29 -10.31 -4.26
CA ARG A 97 9.78 -10.91 -5.48
C ARG A 97 9.30 -9.85 -6.46
N GLU A 98 9.49 -10.10 -7.74
CA GLU A 98 8.94 -9.25 -8.80
C GLU A 98 7.47 -9.53 -9.06
N ILE A 99 7.02 -10.76 -8.79
CA ILE A 99 5.65 -11.22 -8.96
C ILE A 99 5.19 -11.89 -7.66
N TRP A 100 4.01 -11.52 -7.18
CA TRP A 100 3.40 -12.05 -5.96
C TRP A 100 2.16 -12.87 -6.30
N LEU A 101 2.06 -14.07 -5.75
CA LEU A 101 0.91 -14.96 -5.97
C LEU A 101 -0.23 -14.64 -5.01
N ASP A 102 -1.44 -15.12 -5.31
CA ASP A 102 -2.60 -14.92 -4.43
C ASP A 102 -2.34 -15.39 -2.99
N GLY A 103 -2.80 -14.60 -2.02
CA GLY A 103 -2.59 -14.84 -0.59
C GLY A 103 -1.20 -14.47 -0.05
N GLU A 104 -0.20 -14.23 -0.90
CA GLU A 104 1.12 -13.82 -0.42
C GLU A 104 1.12 -12.37 0.09
N ASN A 105 1.70 -12.16 1.28
CA ASN A 105 1.72 -10.87 1.95
C ASN A 105 3.19 -10.39 2.16
N PRO A 106 3.62 -9.30 1.50
CA PRO A 106 5.00 -8.81 1.62
C PRO A 106 5.35 -8.27 3.01
N PHE A 107 4.36 -7.87 3.81
CA PHE A 107 4.52 -7.38 5.20
C PHE A 107 4.71 -8.50 6.23
N ARG A 108 4.89 -9.74 5.77
CA ARG A 108 5.21 -10.91 6.61
C ARG A 108 6.57 -11.52 6.28
N MET A 109 7.30 -10.95 5.34
CA MET A 109 8.50 -11.54 4.76
C MET A 109 9.80 -10.85 5.20
N GLY A 110 9.70 -9.65 5.78
CA GLY A 110 10.84 -8.84 6.20
C GLY A 110 10.99 -8.69 7.70
N THR A 111 11.86 -7.77 8.08
CA THR A 111 12.18 -7.35 9.44
C THR A 111 11.94 -5.85 9.56
N ALA A 112 11.62 -5.39 10.77
CA ALA A 112 11.51 -3.97 11.06
C ALA A 112 12.53 -3.57 12.13
N ARG A 113 12.82 -2.28 12.19
CA ARG A 113 13.76 -1.67 13.13
C ARG A 113 12.99 -0.90 14.20
N GLN A 114 13.54 -0.82 15.41
CA GLN A 114 12.92 -0.10 16.51
C GLN A 114 13.94 0.59 17.40
N THR A 115 13.51 1.68 18.03
CA THR A 115 14.28 2.35 19.09
C THR A 115 13.34 3.03 20.10
N LYS A 116 13.88 3.44 21.24
CA LYS A 116 13.14 4.21 22.24
C LYS A 116 13.17 5.69 21.90
N THR A 117 12.08 6.39 22.21
CA THR A 117 12.00 7.83 22.02
C THR A 117 12.75 8.60 23.09
N VAL A 118 13.23 9.78 22.70
CA VAL A 118 13.90 10.74 23.58
C VAL A 118 13.26 12.12 23.47
N SER A 119 13.22 12.87 24.56
CA SER A 119 12.80 14.28 24.55
C SER A 119 13.98 15.26 24.54
N ARG A 120 15.17 14.81 24.96
CA ARG A 120 16.41 15.60 25.05
C ARG A 120 17.64 14.70 24.78
N GLY A 121 18.72 15.33 24.31
CA GLY A 121 19.97 14.66 23.92
C GLY A 121 20.02 14.35 22.43
N GLU A 122 21.07 13.62 22.04
CA GLU A 122 21.31 13.19 20.65
C GLU A 122 20.20 12.23 20.17
N GLU A 123 19.68 12.51 18.97
CA GLU A 123 18.62 11.76 18.34
C GLU A 123 19.15 10.54 17.60
N SER A 124 18.35 9.49 17.55
CA SER A 124 18.60 8.33 16.70
C SER A 124 17.74 8.44 15.45
N ILE A 125 18.36 8.30 14.29
CA ILE A 125 17.76 8.63 13.00
C ILE A 125 17.87 7.43 12.06
N ALA A 126 16.75 7.03 11.47
CA ALA A 126 16.71 6.16 10.29
C ALA A 126 16.58 7.03 9.04
N THR A 127 17.35 6.75 8.00
CA THR A 127 17.40 7.54 6.76
C THR A 127 17.24 6.62 5.55
N TRP A 128 16.25 6.93 4.71
CA TRP A 128 16.03 6.34 3.39
C TRP A 128 16.46 7.35 2.33
N THR A 129 17.45 7.01 1.51
CA THR A 129 17.91 7.84 0.39
C THR A 129 17.47 7.18 -0.91
N PRO A 130 16.43 7.70 -1.60
CA PRO A 130 16.01 7.17 -2.90
C PRO A 130 17.01 7.51 -3.99
N ASP A 131 17.10 6.65 -5.00
CA ASP A 131 17.61 6.97 -6.33
C ASP A 131 16.42 7.16 -7.26
N ILE A 132 16.07 8.41 -7.51
CA ILE A 132 14.87 8.78 -8.26
C ILE A 132 15.17 8.62 -9.75
N PRO A 133 14.41 7.80 -10.51
CA PRO A 133 14.75 7.49 -11.90
C PRO A 133 14.48 8.62 -12.87
N GLU A 134 13.59 9.55 -12.54
CA GLU A 134 13.23 10.69 -13.38
C GLU A 134 12.71 11.82 -12.48
N LYS A 135 12.98 13.07 -12.86
CA LYS A 135 12.37 14.22 -12.20
C LYS A 135 10.83 14.13 -12.30
N GLY A 136 10.13 14.34 -11.20
CA GLY A 136 8.68 14.33 -11.22
C GLY A 136 8.04 14.47 -9.85
N ARG A 137 6.71 14.45 -9.85
CA ARG A 137 5.91 14.44 -8.64
C ARG A 137 5.54 13.00 -8.28
N TYR A 138 5.80 12.62 -7.03
CA TYR A 138 5.60 11.27 -6.53
C TYR A 138 4.86 11.27 -5.20
N ALA A 139 3.98 10.30 -5.00
CA ALA A 139 3.44 9.97 -3.71
C ALA A 139 4.51 9.32 -2.83
N VAL A 140 4.58 9.72 -1.56
CA VAL A 140 5.48 9.12 -0.57
C VAL A 140 4.64 8.38 0.47
N PHE A 141 4.99 7.11 0.67
CA PHE A 141 4.42 6.23 1.68
C PHE A 141 5.53 5.74 2.62
N VAL A 142 5.17 5.55 3.88
CA VAL A 142 6.04 4.94 4.89
C VAL A 142 5.37 3.69 5.44
N SER A 143 6.16 2.74 5.91
CA SER A 143 5.68 1.64 6.72
C SER A 143 6.43 1.55 8.03
N TYR A 144 5.76 0.93 9.00
CA TYR A 144 6.22 0.71 10.35
C TYR A 144 5.37 -0.36 11.01
N GLN A 145 5.76 -0.79 12.21
CA GLN A 145 5.03 -1.77 13.01
C GLN A 145 4.34 -1.11 14.21
N THR A 146 3.07 -1.42 14.44
CA THR A 146 2.37 -1.01 15.65
C THR A 146 2.66 -2.04 16.74
N VAL A 147 3.45 -1.63 17.73
CA VAL A 147 3.79 -2.45 18.89
C VAL A 147 3.22 -1.86 20.19
N LYS A 148 3.23 -2.65 21.26
CA LYS A 148 2.89 -2.15 22.60
C LYS A 148 3.78 -0.95 22.93
N ASN A 149 3.18 0.14 23.43
CA ASN A 149 3.87 1.37 23.81
C ASN A 149 4.46 2.19 22.63
N SER A 150 3.93 2.02 21.41
CA SER A 150 4.26 2.86 20.26
C SER A 150 4.02 4.36 20.54
N SER A 151 4.88 5.20 19.96
CA SER A 151 4.73 6.65 19.93
C SER A 151 3.55 7.04 19.04
N ASN A 152 2.84 8.10 19.44
CA ASN A 152 1.79 8.71 18.63
C ASN A 152 2.25 9.98 17.90
N ASP A 153 3.54 10.27 17.91
CA ASP A 153 4.14 11.51 17.39
C ASP A 153 5.50 11.27 16.73
N ALA A 154 5.68 10.11 16.08
CA ALA A 154 6.91 9.75 15.38
C ALA A 154 7.21 10.76 14.27
N LEU A 155 8.40 11.37 14.30
CA LEU A 155 8.74 12.49 13.44
C LEU A 155 9.40 12.01 12.13
N TYR A 156 8.64 12.08 11.04
CA TYR A 156 9.16 11.89 9.68
C TYR A 156 9.47 13.22 9.03
N SER A 157 10.59 13.31 8.31
CA SER A 157 10.95 14.46 7.49
C SER A 157 11.21 14.01 6.06
N ILE A 158 10.57 14.66 5.11
CA ILE A 158 10.77 14.44 3.68
C ILE A 158 11.58 15.61 3.14
N TYR A 159 12.76 15.33 2.62
CA TYR A 159 13.60 16.29 1.90
C TYR A 159 13.36 16.06 0.40
N HIS A 160 12.74 17.03 -0.24
CA HIS A 160 12.27 17.00 -1.62
C HIS A 160 12.73 18.27 -2.34
N ALA A 161 12.46 18.40 -3.65
CA ALA A 161 12.94 19.53 -4.47
C ALA A 161 12.43 20.91 -3.97
N GLY A 162 11.27 20.92 -3.31
CA GLY A 162 10.68 22.11 -2.68
C GLY A 162 11.20 22.45 -1.28
N GLY A 163 12.14 21.67 -0.73
CA GLY A 163 12.70 21.87 0.61
C GLY A 163 12.43 20.69 1.55
N LYS A 164 11.94 20.99 2.75
CA LYS A 164 11.72 20.00 3.81
C LYS A 164 10.29 20.10 4.35
N THR A 165 9.59 18.96 4.41
CA THR A 165 8.28 18.85 5.05
C THR A 165 8.33 17.86 6.21
N ASP A 166 7.78 18.23 7.37
CA ASP A 166 7.78 17.43 8.59
C ASP A 166 6.38 16.88 8.91
N PHE A 167 6.31 15.60 9.28
CA PHE A 167 5.09 14.87 9.65
C PHE A 167 5.25 14.26 11.04
N ARG A 168 4.19 14.34 11.85
CA ARG A 168 4.06 13.55 13.08
C ARG A 168 3.06 12.42 12.84
N VAL A 169 3.55 11.20 12.84
CA VAL A 169 2.77 10.01 12.53
C VAL A 169 2.42 9.26 13.82
N ASN A 170 1.14 8.87 13.93
CA ASN A 170 0.67 8.07 15.05
C ASN A 170 0.91 6.57 14.80
N GLN A 171 2.00 6.02 15.34
CA GLN A 171 2.35 4.60 15.14
C GLN A 171 1.53 3.62 16.01
N GLN A 172 0.56 4.12 16.77
CA GLN A 172 -0.39 3.29 17.51
C GLN A 172 -1.47 2.65 16.62
N MET A 173 -1.48 3.00 15.33
CA MET A 173 -2.41 2.51 14.32
C MET A 173 -1.71 2.45 12.96
N GLY A 174 -2.29 1.70 12.01
CA GLY A 174 -1.79 1.63 10.63
C GLY A 174 -0.45 0.90 10.48
N GLY A 175 -0.03 0.10 11.46
CA GLY A 175 1.18 -0.72 11.32
C GLY A 175 0.98 -1.88 10.34
N GLY A 176 2.06 -2.28 9.66
CA GLY A 176 2.05 -3.41 8.72
C GLY A 176 1.35 -3.11 7.39
N THR A 177 1.29 -1.84 6.98
CA THR A 177 0.76 -1.42 5.68
C THR A 177 1.45 -0.13 5.21
N TRP A 178 1.04 0.41 4.05
CA TRP A 178 1.54 1.66 3.50
C TRP A 178 0.74 2.87 4.03
N ILE A 179 1.43 3.80 4.68
CA ILE A 179 0.86 5.06 5.19
C ILE A 179 1.30 6.22 4.29
N PHE A 180 0.33 6.85 3.64
CA PHE A 180 0.55 7.98 2.75
C PHE A 180 0.89 9.26 3.53
N LEU A 181 1.97 9.95 3.13
CA LEU A 181 2.37 11.23 3.73
C LEU A 181 2.08 12.44 2.83
N GLY A 182 2.05 12.26 1.50
CA GLY A 182 1.85 13.38 0.59
C GLY A 182 2.42 13.11 -0.81
N ASN A 183 2.23 14.10 -1.69
CA ASN A 183 2.83 14.13 -3.02
C ASN A 183 3.88 15.23 -3.10
N PHE A 184 5.11 14.88 -3.46
CA PHE A 184 6.25 15.79 -3.46
C PHE A 184 7.00 15.75 -4.78
N ASP A 185 7.60 16.88 -5.15
CA ASP A 185 8.48 16.97 -6.32
C ASP A 185 9.88 16.49 -5.98
N PHE A 186 10.43 15.60 -6.80
CA PHE A 186 11.79 15.10 -6.70
C PHE A 186 12.57 15.41 -7.98
N GLU A 187 13.86 15.67 -7.81
CA GLU A 187 14.83 15.65 -8.93
C GLU A 187 15.37 14.23 -9.10
N GLU A 188 15.82 13.91 -10.31
CA GLU A 188 16.49 12.64 -10.62
C GLU A 188 17.75 12.43 -9.75
N GLY A 189 18.03 11.16 -9.41
CA GLY A 189 19.20 10.74 -8.66
C GLY A 189 19.00 10.70 -7.14
N THR A 190 20.11 10.79 -6.40
CA THR A 190 20.17 10.49 -4.96
C THR A 190 20.28 11.71 -4.04
N SER A 191 19.81 12.88 -4.50
CA SER A 191 19.93 14.15 -3.76
C SER A 191 18.91 14.32 -2.63
N HIS A 192 17.87 13.49 -2.62
CA HIS A 192 16.73 13.56 -1.70
C HIS A 192 16.81 12.49 -0.60
N ARG A 193 16.02 12.64 0.46
CA ARG A 193 15.94 11.64 1.53
C ARG A 193 14.68 11.77 2.36
N ILE A 194 14.31 10.67 3.01
CA ILE A 194 13.29 10.60 4.04
C ILE A 194 14.01 10.21 5.34
N THR A 195 13.67 10.84 6.45
CA THR A 195 14.24 10.51 7.76
C THR A 195 13.16 10.28 8.80
N LEU A 196 13.40 9.36 9.72
CA LEU A 196 12.61 9.16 10.92
C LEU A 196 13.47 9.40 12.15
N SER A 197 13.05 10.33 13.00
CA SER A 197 13.71 10.63 14.28
C SER A 197 12.95 9.99 15.44
N ASN A 198 13.69 9.51 16.44
CA ASN A 198 13.13 9.09 17.72
C ASN A 198 12.79 10.24 18.67
N ARG A 199 12.92 11.50 18.25
CA ARG A 199 12.50 12.66 19.05
C ARG A 199 10.98 12.65 19.23
N SER A 200 10.54 12.73 20.48
CA SER A 200 9.12 12.76 20.84
C SER A 200 8.89 13.69 22.04
N LYS A 201 7.64 14.12 22.23
CA LYS A 201 7.22 14.80 23.47
C LYS A 201 7.35 13.90 24.70
N ARG A 202 7.33 12.56 24.53
CA ARG A 202 7.39 11.57 25.62
C ARG A 202 8.58 10.65 25.44
N THR A 203 9.46 10.58 26.44
CA THR A 203 10.60 9.65 26.47
C THR A 203 10.15 8.22 26.75
N GLY A 204 10.86 7.23 26.18
CA GLY A 204 10.66 5.81 26.48
C GLY A 204 9.45 5.15 25.81
N LYS A 205 8.81 5.84 24.85
CA LYS A 205 7.91 5.21 23.88
C LYS A 205 8.73 4.50 22.81
N ILE A 206 8.10 3.67 22.00
CA ILE A 206 8.77 2.97 20.89
C ILE A 206 8.45 3.67 19.57
N VAL A 207 9.48 3.90 18.76
CA VAL A 207 9.34 4.25 17.35
C VAL A 207 9.86 3.07 16.54
N THR A 208 9.10 2.66 15.53
CA THR A 208 9.45 1.59 14.60
C THR A 208 9.66 2.16 13.19
N ALA A 209 10.55 1.53 12.43
CA ALA A 209 10.93 1.88 11.08
C ALA A 209 10.96 0.61 10.23
N ASP A 210 10.57 0.70 8.97
CA ASP A 210 10.52 -0.44 8.05
C ASP A 210 10.91 0.11 6.66
N ALA A 211 9.98 0.14 5.72
CA ALA A 211 10.22 0.62 4.36
C ALA A 211 9.62 2.01 4.03
N VAL A 212 10.15 2.63 2.99
CA VAL A 212 9.61 3.81 2.29
C VAL A 212 9.32 3.42 0.85
N LYS A 213 8.13 3.79 0.35
CA LYS A 213 7.71 3.63 -1.04
C LYS A 213 7.47 5.01 -1.65
N ILE A 214 8.06 5.26 -2.81
CA ILE A 214 7.91 6.51 -3.59
C ILE A 214 7.38 6.14 -4.97
N GLY A 215 6.24 6.70 -5.38
CA GLY A 215 5.59 6.38 -6.64
C GLY A 215 4.48 5.33 -6.55
N GLY A 216 3.73 5.15 -7.65
CA GLY A 216 2.59 4.23 -7.74
C GLY A 216 2.95 2.84 -8.25
N GLY A 217 3.89 2.77 -9.19
CA GLY A 217 4.41 1.52 -9.73
C GLY A 217 3.46 0.79 -10.68
N MET A 218 3.90 -0.41 -11.06
CA MET A 218 3.14 -1.35 -11.90
C MET A 218 2.49 -2.44 -11.05
N GLY A 219 1.39 -2.99 -11.56
CA GLY A 219 0.76 -4.17 -11.00
C GLY A 219 1.70 -5.37 -11.02
N ASN A 220 1.91 -5.96 -9.84
CA ASN A 220 2.83 -7.07 -9.62
C ASN A 220 2.17 -8.28 -8.93
N ILE A 221 0.86 -8.20 -8.73
CA ILE A 221 0.06 -9.29 -8.19
C ILE A 221 -0.41 -10.16 -9.34
N ALA A 222 -0.03 -11.43 -9.34
CA ALA A 222 -0.43 -12.39 -10.35
C ALA A 222 -1.72 -13.14 -9.96
N ARG A 223 -2.50 -13.48 -10.98
CA ARG A 223 -3.74 -14.24 -10.86
C ARG A 223 -3.83 -15.32 -11.92
N MET A 224 -4.59 -16.36 -11.58
CA MET A 224 -5.03 -17.44 -12.46
C MET A 224 -6.36 -17.95 -11.93
N PRO A 225 -7.15 -18.71 -12.71
CA PRO A 225 -8.39 -19.28 -12.21
C PRO A 225 -8.11 -20.20 -11.02
N ASN A 226 -8.98 -20.17 -10.01
CA ASN A 226 -8.77 -20.92 -8.78
C ASN A 226 -8.69 -22.43 -9.08
N PRO A 227 -7.59 -23.12 -8.68
CA PRO A 227 -7.45 -24.56 -8.88
C PRO A 227 -8.54 -25.40 -8.22
N GLY A 228 -9.08 -24.92 -7.09
CA GLY A 228 -10.18 -25.54 -6.36
C GLY A 228 -11.56 -25.26 -6.96
N GLY A 229 -11.64 -24.48 -8.03
CA GLY A 229 -12.86 -24.04 -8.68
C GLY A 229 -13.30 -22.63 -8.29
N PHE A 230 -14.06 -22.00 -9.16
CA PHE A 230 -14.49 -20.60 -9.05
C PHE A 230 -16.00 -20.45 -9.29
N GLU A 231 -16.56 -19.35 -8.80
CA GLU A 231 -18.00 -19.09 -8.89
C GLU A 231 -18.41 -18.72 -10.32
N THR A 232 -19.52 -19.31 -10.79
CA THR A 232 -20.06 -19.04 -12.12
C THR A 232 -20.94 -17.79 -12.19
N GLU A 233 -21.30 -17.18 -11.07
CA GLU A 233 -22.17 -16.00 -11.04
C GLU A 233 -21.70 -14.97 -10.02
N ASN A 234 -21.84 -13.69 -10.36
CA ASN A 234 -21.57 -12.59 -9.44
C ASN A 234 -22.84 -12.33 -8.62
N THR A 235 -22.71 -12.27 -7.28
CA THR A 235 -23.85 -11.88 -6.43
C THR A 235 -23.99 -10.37 -6.52
N LYS A 236 -25.16 -9.88 -6.93
CA LYS A 236 -25.42 -8.44 -6.82
C LYS A 236 -25.50 -8.07 -5.34
N SER A 237 -25.08 -6.86 -4.98
CA SER A 237 -25.07 -6.38 -3.60
C SER A 237 -26.44 -6.41 -2.88
N ALA A 238 -27.53 -6.64 -3.62
CA ALA A 238 -28.91 -6.72 -3.13
C ALA A 238 -29.45 -8.15 -2.97
N GLU A 239 -28.70 -9.19 -3.34
CA GLU A 239 -29.13 -10.58 -3.33
C GLU A 239 -28.55 -11.35 -2.13
N GLU A 240 -29.34 -12.26 -1.54
CA GLU A 240 -28.86 -13.16 -0.49
C GLU A 240 -27.81 -14.14 -1.03
N GLN A 241 -26.81 -14.47 -0.20
CA GLN A 241 -25.78 -15.45 -0.55
C GLN A 241 -26.40 -16.85 -0.67
N THR A 242 -26.72 -17.25 -1.89
CA THR A 242 -27.11 -18.61 -2.26
C THR A 242 -25.87 -19.45 -2.58
N GLN A 243 -25.96 -20.77 -2.40
CA GLN A 243 -24.91 -21.70 -2.88
C GLN A 243 -24.80 -21.58 -4.40
N LYS A 244 -23.61 -21.21 -4.87
CA LYS A 244 -23.33 -21.04 -6.31
C LYS A 244 -22.70 -22.28 -6.90
N GLU A 245 -22.99 -22.51 -8.17
CA GLU A 245 -22.29 -23.52 -8.94
C GLU A 245 -20.81 -23.13 -9.09
N MET A 246 -19.93 -24.05 -8.68
CA MET A 246 -18.49 -23.92 -8.83
C MET A 246 -18.03 -24.62 -10.10
N LEU A 247 -17.18 -23.96 -10.87
CA LEU A 247 -16.56 -24.53 -12.05
C LEU A 247 -15.05 -24.64 -11.85
N ALA A 248 -14.49 -25.80 -12.17
CA ALA A 248 -13.05 -26.00 -12.26
C ALA A 248 -12.61 -25.84 -13.72
N SER A 249 -11.53 -25.09 -13.95
CA SER A 249 -10.93 -24.99 -15.27
C SER A 249 -10.38 -26.33 -15.74
N LYS A 250 -10.66 -26.70 -17.00
CA LYS A 250 -10.02 -27.84 -17.68
C LYS A 250 -8.70 -27.46 -18.37
N ILE A 251 -8.40 -26.16 -18.42
CA ILE A 251 -7.18 -25.60 -18.99
C ILE A 251 -6.18 -25.36 -17.85
N ASN A 252 -4.92 -25.73 -18.08
CA ASN A 252 -3.83 -25.42 -17.17
C ASN A 252 -3.36 -23.98 -17.39
N TYR A 253 -3.75 -23.09 -16.48
CA TYR A 253 -3.31 -21.70 -16.47
C TYR A 253 -2.03 -21.54 -15.66
N SER A 254 -1.23 -20.52 -16.02
CA SER A 254 -0.12 -20.03 -15.20
C SER A 254 -0.48 -18.65 -14.63
N PRO A 255 0.01 -18.29 -13.43
CA PRO A 255 -0.23 -16.97 -12.86
C PRO A 255 0.29 -15.86 -13.79
N GLU A 256 -0.55 -14.86 -14.05
CA GLU A 256 -0.21 -13.68 -14.85
C GLU A 256 -0.51 -12.38 -14.11
N ILE A 257 0.38 -11.40 -14.25
CA ILE A 257 0.16 -10.03 -13.76
C ILE A 257 -0.71 -9.24 -14.75
N SER A 258 -1.28 -8.14 -14.28
CA SER A 258 -2.21 -7.33 -15.08
C SER A 258 -1.60 -6.65 -16.30
N GLY A 259 -0.31 -6.34 -16.26
CA GLY A 259 0.37 -5.47 -17.23
C GLY A 259 -0.03 -3.99 -17.16
N TYR A 260 -0.84 -3.58 -16.17
CA TYR A 260 -1.28 -2.20 -16.00
C TYR A 260 -0.58 -1.50 -14.83
N PRO A 261 -0.51 -0.16 -14.83
CA PRO A 261 -0.12 0.60 -13.64
C PRO A 261 -1.02 0.27 -12.46
N ARG A 262 -0.46 0.23 -11.25
CA ARG A 262 -1.18 -0.25 -10.06
C ARG A 262 -2.42 0.58 -9.72
N TYR A 263 -2.40 1.89 -10.02
CA TYR A 263 -3.57 2.75 -9.84
C TYR A 263 -4.77 2.30 -10.67
N ALA A 264 -4.56 1.63 -11.81
CA ALA A 264 -5.63 1.21 -12.71
C ALA A 264 -6.27 -0.12 -12.30
N GLU A 265 -5.61 -0.89 -11.42
CA GLU A 265 -6.08 -2.17 -10.92
C GLU A 265 -7.20 -2.02 -9.90
N GLY A 266 -7.99 -3.08 -9.72
CA GLY A 266 -8.95 -3.22 -8.64
C GLY A 266 -8.33 -3.11 -7.24
N ALA A 267 -9.17 -2.77 -6.26
CA ALA A 267 -8.83 -2.64 -4.85
C ALA A 267 -8.24 -3.92 -4.26
N ARG A 268 -8.73 -5.10 -4.69
CA ARG A 268 -8.23 -6.40 -4.21
C ARG A 268 -6.70 -6.52 -4.31
N TYR A 269 -6.15 -6.14 -5.46
CA TYR A 269 -4.72 -6.28 -5.76
C TYR A 269 -3.87 -5.28 -4.97
N TRP A 270 -4.34 -4.03 -4.88
CA TRP A 270 -3.71 -3.03 -4.02
C TRP A 270 -3.69 -3.47 -2.56
N MET A 271 -4.80 -3.98 -2.03
CA MET A 271 -4.89 -4.42 -0.64
C MET A 271 -3.90 -5.56 -0.33
N GLN A 272 -3.77 -6.54 -1.23
CA GLN A 272 -2.76 -7.58 -1.09
C GLN A 272 -1.35 -6.99 -1.05
N TRP A 273 -1.02 -6.13 -2.02
CA TRP A 273 0.29 -5.47 -2.08
C TRP A 273 0.57 -4.60 -0.85
N ALA A 274 -0.46 -3.95 -0.31
CA ALA A 274 -0.41 -3.12 0.88
C ALA A 274 -0.44 -3.92 2.19
N GLY A 275 -0.36 -5.26 2.13
CA GLY A 275 -0.24 -6.11 3.32
C GLY A 275 -1.52 -6.29 4.12
N VAL A 276 -2.67 -5.88 3.57
CA VAL A 276 -3.98 -6.09 4.20
C VAL A 276 -4.19 -7.60 4.39
N PRO A 277 -4.72 -8.07 5.54
CA PRO A 277 -5.02 -9.49 5.74
C PRO A 277 -5.95 -10.04 4.66
N ASP A 278 -5.71 -11.26 4.21
CA ASP A 278 -6.53 -11.97 3.22
C ASP A 278 -8.00 -12.08 3.63
N THR A 279 -8.29 -12.26 4.91
CA THR A 279 -9.66 -12.26 5.47
C THR A 279 -10.45 -10.96 5.19
N ILE A 280 -9.77 -9.86 4.84
CA ILE A 280 -10.40 -8.57 4.52
C ILE A 280 -10.63 -8.43 3.01
N TYR A 281 -9.64 -8.79 2.18
CA TYR A 281 -9.70 -8.55 0.74
C TYR A 281 -10.09 -9.78 -0.09
N ASN A 282 -10.02 -10.98 0.47
CA ASN A 282 -10.16 -12.27 -0.21
C ASN A 282 -11.28 -13.12 0.44
N ARG A 283 -12.48 -12.55 0.58
CA ARG A 283 -13.59 -13.15 1.32
C ARG A 283 -14.16 -14.39 0.65
N THR A 284 -14.01 -14.50 -0.67
CA THR A 284 -14.39 -15.70 -1.42
C THR A 284 -13.25 -16.72 -1.51
N GLU A 285 -12.12 -16.49 -0.83
CA GLU A 285 -10.92 -17.35 -0.89
C GLU A 285 -10.43 -17.55 -2.33
N GLY A 286 -10.47 -16.47 -3.11
CA GLY A 286 -10.05 -16.44 -4.50
C GLY A 286 -11.00 -17.18 -5.43
N LYS A 287 -12.25 -17.45 -5.05
CA LYS A 287 -13.25 -18.09 -5.92
C LYS A 287 -14.03 -17.08 -6.77
N ASN A 288 -14.00 -15.80 -6.42
CA ASN A 288 -14.64 -14.72 -7.15
C ASN A 288 -13.86 -13.40 -7.00
N ASP A 289 -12.94 -13.14 -7.94
CA ASP A 289 -12.14 -11.91 -7.99
C ASP A 289 -12.97 -10.63 -8.08
N TYR A 290 -14.05 -10.66 -8.84
CA TYR A 290 -14.92 -9.51 -9.01
C TYR A 290 -15.61 -9.13 -7.70
N THR A 291 -16.17 -10.11 -6.98
CA THR A 291 -16.80 -9.88 -5.67
C THR A 291 -15.80 -9.40 -4.64
N ASP A 292 -14.62 -10.00 -4.59
CA ASP A 292 -13.56 -9.63 -3.65
C ASP A 292 -13.01 -8.20 -3.91
N ASP A 293 -13.04 -7.72 -5.15
CA ASP A 293 -12.67 -6.34 -5.48
C ASP A 293 -13.58 -5.28 -4.82
N TYR A 294 -14.89 -5.36 -5.00
CA TYR A 294 -15.77 -4.31 -4.48
C TYR A 294 -16.19 -4.54 -3.03
N ALA A 295 -16.36 -5.79 -2.60
CA ALA A 295 -16.86 -6.10 -1.25
C ALA A 295 -15.80 -5.87 -0.16
N SER A 296 -14.51 -5.91 -0.51
CA SER A 296 -13.41 -5.66 0.42
C SER A 296 -13.31 -4.21 0.89
N ARG A 297 -13.76 -3.26 0.06
CA ARG A 297 -13.58 -1.81 0.25
C ARG A 297 -14.12 -1.31 1.59
N GLY A 298 -15.35 -1.65 1.92
CA GLY A 298 -15.97 -1.26 3.20
C GLY A 298 -15.33 -1.97 4.39
N VAL A 299 -15.00 -3.26 4.25
CA VAL A 299 -14.38 -4.07 5.31
C VAL A 299 -12.96 -3.56 5.61
N TRP A 300 -12.23 -3.13 4.59
CA TRP A 300 -10.90 -2.54 4.71
C TRP A 300 -10.90 -1.24 5.52
N VAL A 301 -11.92 -0.39 5.34
CA VAL A 301 -12.06 0.82 6.18
C VAL A 301 -12.30 0.44 7.64
N ASN A 302 -13.15 -0.54 7.92
CA ASN A 302 -13.38 -1.03 9.28
C ASN A 302 -12.11 -1.61 9.92
N TRP A 303 -11.31 -2.32 9.13
CA TRP A 303 -10.01 -2.86 9.57
C TRP A 303 -9.03 -1.74 9.91
N LEU A 304 -8.89 -0.73 9.05
CA LEU A 304 -8.04 0.44 9.32
C LEU A 304 -8.51 1.24 10.54
N ALA A 305 -9.82 1.35 10.75
CA ALA A 305 -10.41 2.03 11.90
C ALA A 305 -10.17 1.30 13.23
N GLY A 306 -9.69 0.05 13.21
CA GLY A 306 -9.53 -0.78 14.42
C GLY A 306 -10.85 -1.00 15.16
N GLY A 307 -11.98 -0.99 14.45
CA GLY A 307 -13.32 -1.10 15.05
C GLY A 307 -13.87 0.20 15.67
N SER A 308 -13.24 1.35 15.43
CA SER A 308 -13.78 2.66 15.84
C SER A 308 -15.12 2.94 15.14
N SER A 309 -16.10 3.45 15.90
CA SER A 309 -17.38 3.95 15.36
C SER A 309 -17.29 5.36 14.75
N VAL A 310 -16.12 6.00 14.87
CA VAL A 310 -15.85 7.35 14.34
C VAL A 310 -14.52 7.31 13.58
N LEU A 311 -14.54 7.72 12.32
CA LEU A 311 -13.39 7.92 11.43
C LEU A 311 -13.26 9.39 11.08
#